data_AF-A0A7Y4WTV8-F1
#
_entry.id   AF-A0A7Y4WTV8-F1
#
_cell.length_a   1.000
_cell.length_b   1.000
_cell.length_c   1.000
_cell.angle_alpha   90.00
_cell.angle_beta   90.00
_cell.angle_gamma   90.00
#
_symmetry.space_group_name_H-M   'P 1'
#
loop_
_entity.id
_entity.type
_entity.pdbx_description
1 polymer ?
#
loop_
_entity_poly.entity_id
_entity_poly.type
_entity_poly.pdbx_seq_one_letter_code
_entity_poly.pdbx_strand_id
1 'polypeptide(L)' 'SAFSPQDRIGQLTMRNLDITDTRAKLFTYMKAGVLGPAQGPGFPQLLEAPPDTEE' A
#
# COMPACT_ATOMS: atom_id res chain seq x y z
N SER A 1 -20.95 -27.36 9.48
CA SER A 1 -19.97 -27.35 8.38
C SER A 1 -20.01 -25.94 7.80
N ALA A 2 -19.11 -25.06 8.17
CA ALA A 2 -17.67 -25.02 7.89
C ALA A 2 -17.43 -24.28 6.57
N PHE A 3 -16.85 -23.10 6.73
CA PHE A 3 -16.35 -22.24 5.67
C PHE A 3 -15.55 -23.07 4.65
N SER A 4 -15.98 -23.07 3.39
CA SER A 4 -15.38 -23.88 2.34
C SER A 4 -14.17 -23.17 1.71
N PRO A 5 -13.27 -23.90 1.03
CA PRO A 5 -12.23 -23.28 0.22
C PRO A 5 -12.78 -22.29 -0.82
N GLN A 6 -13.95 -22.57 -1.40
CA GLN A 6 -14.59 -21.68 -2.38
C GLN A 6 -15.03 -20.35 -1.75
N ASP A 7 -15.52 -20.37 -0.51
CA ASP A 7 -15.89 -19.15 0.22
C ASP A 7 -14.67 -18.25 0.45
N ARG A 8 -13.49 -18.85 0.70
CA ARG A 8 -12.22 -18.11 0.81
C ARG A 8 -11.85 -17.44 -0.50
N ILE A 9 -12.01 -18.12 -1.63
CA ILE A 9 -11.75 -17.54 -2.95
C ILE A 9 -12.71 -16.37 -3.22
N GLY A 10 -13.99 -16.52 -2.87
CA GLY A 10 -14.97 -15.43 -2.94
C GLY A 10 -14.53 -14.21 -2.13
N GLN A 11 -14.14 -14.41 -0.86
CA GLN A 11 -13.64 -13.33 0.00
C GLN A 11 -12.40 -12.63 -0.56
N LEU A 12 -11.44 -13.38 -1.11
CA LEU A 12 -10.22 -12.82 -1.71
C LEU A 12 -10.53 -12.02 -2.97
N THR A 13 -11.44 -12.51 -3.81
CA THR A 13 -11.85 -11.84 -5.05
C THR A 13 -12.44 -10.45 -4.76
N MET A 14 -13.24 -10.34 -3.70
CA MET A 14 -13.82 -9.06 -3.27
C MET A 14 -12.79 -8.00 -2.84
N ARG A 15 -11.53 -8.39 -2.57
CA ARG A 15 -10.45 -7.47 -2.19
C ARG A 15 -9.67 -6.92 -3.39
N ASN A 16 -9.82 -7.49 -4.58
CA ASN A 16 -9.01 -7.14 -5.74
C ASN A 16 -9.19 -5.67 -6.19
N LEU A 17 -10.40 -5.12 -6.10
CA LEU A 17 -10.68 -3.74 -6.50
C LEU A 17 -9.98 -2.75 -5.56
N ASP A 18 -10.18 -2.91 -4.26
CA ASP A 18 -9.56 -2.06 -3.23
C ASP A 18 -8.01 -2.15 -3.24
N ILE A 19 -7.46 -3.35 -3.48
CA ILE A 19 -6.01 -3.54 -3.67
C ILE A 19 -5.51 -2.74 -4.88
N THR A 20 -6.26 -2.75 -5.98
CA THR A 20 -5.89 -2.03 -7.20
C THR A 20 -5.91 -0.52 -6.97
N ASP A 21 -6.97 -0.02 -6.34
CA ASP A 21 -7.12 1.40 -6.01
C ASP A 21 -6.02 1.87 -5.04
N THR A 22 -5.69 1.06 -4.03
CA THR A 22 -4.61 1.36 -3.08
C THR A 22 -3.25 1.40 -3.78
N ARG A 23 -2.97 0.47 -4.72
CA ARG A 23 -1.74 0.52 -5.52
C ARG A 23 -1.66 1.81 -6.34
N ALA A 24 -2.75 2.22 -6.97
CA ALA A 24 -2.80 3.49 -7.70
C ALA A 24 -2.53 4.69 -6.78
N LYS A 25 -3.09 4.70 -5.56
CA LYS A 25 -2.84 5.74 -4.56
C LYS A 25 -1.37 5.81 -4.14
N LEU A 26 -0.70 4.67 -3.93
CA LEU A 26 0.73 4.65 -3.60
C LEU A 26 1.56 5.37 -4.67
N PHE A 27 1.30 5.10 -5.96
CA PHE A 27 1.97 5.82 -7.04
C PHE A 27 1.65 7.32 -7.05
N THR A 28 0.40 7.71 -6.74
CA THR A 28 0.02 9.12 -6.60
C THR A 28 0.79 9.80 -5.46
N TYR A 29 0.91 9.15 -4.30
CA TYR A 29 1.66 9.69 -3.16
C TYR A 29 3.16 9.78 -3.44
N MET A 30 3.71 8.86 -4.25
CA MET A 30 5.09 8.99 -4.74
C MET A 30 5.27 10.20 -5.65
N LYS A 31 4.34 10.41 -6.60
CA LYS A 31 4.37 11.60 -7.48
C LYS A 31 4.20 12.91 -6.71
N ALA A 32 3.42 12.89 -5.64
CA ALA A 32 3.23 14.04 -4.76
C ALA A 32 4.43 14.31 -3.83
N GLY A 33 5.46 13.45 -3.82
CA GLY A 33 6.64 13.60 -2.96
C GLY A 33 6.40 13.26 -1.48
N VAL A 34 5.31 12.57 -1.16
CA VAL A 34 5.00 12.11 0.21
C VAL A 34 5.64 10.74 0.47
N LEU A 35 5.67 9.87 -0.54
CA LEU A 35 6.30 8.56 -0.48
C LEU A 35 7.55 8.49 -1.35
N GLY A 36 8.57 7.82 -0.82
CA GLY A 36 9.86 7.61 -1.46
C GLY A 36 9.88 6.29 -2.21
N PRO A 37 10.88 6.09 -3.09
CA PRO A 37 11.08 4.80 -3.73
C PRO A 37 11.24 3.70 -2.67
N ALA A 38 10.73 2.51 -2.97
CA ALA A 38 10.90 1.35 -2.10
C ALA A 38 12.40 1.02 -1.94
N GLN A 39 12.83 0.80 -0.70
CA GLN A 39 14.17 0.31 -0.42
C GLN A 39 14.20 -1.22 -0.60
N GLY A 40 14.53 -1.69 -1.82
CA GLY A 40 14.57 -3.12 -2.15
C GLY A 40 13.20 -3.71 -2.56
N PRO A 41 12.93 -5.02 -2.33
CA PRO A 41 11.66 -5.67 -2.71
C PRO A 41 10.45 -5.25 -1.85
N GLY A 42 10.54 -4.10 -1.16
CA GLY A 42 9.53 -3.59 -0.23
C GLY A 42 8.51 -2.65 -0.85
N PHE A 43 7.70 -2.04 0.00
CA PHE A 43 6.74 -0.99 -0.36
C PHE A 43 7.38 0.40 -0.31
N PRO A 44 6.80 1.41 -1.00
CA PRO A 44 7.16 2.81 -0.82
C PRO A 44 7.09 3.21 0.66
N GLN A 45 8.11 3.93 1.15
CA GLN A 45 8.21 4.40 2.53
C GLN A 45 7.92 5.89 2.59
N LEU A 46 7.55 6.41 3.76
CA LEU A 46 7.40 7.86 3.94
C LEU A 46 8.75 8.54 3.75
N LEU A 47 8.76 9.69 3.07
CA LEU A 47 9.92 10.57 3.15
C LEU A 47 9.96 11.09 4.58
N GLU A 48 11.07 10.83 5.27
CA GLU A 48 11.33 11.43 6.57
C GLU A 48 11.40 12.96 6.37
N ALA A 49 10.69 13.72 7.20
CA ALA A 49 10.90 15.16 7.25
C ALA A 49 12.39 15.41 7.61
N PRO A 50 13.02 16.48 7.09
CA PRO A 50 14.36 16.84 7.55
C PRO A 50 14.33 16.88 9.09
N PRO A 51 15.37 16.33 9.77
CA PRO A 51 15.41 16.35 11.22
C PRO A 51 15.18 17.79 11.66
N ASP A 52 14.21 17.97 12.56
CA ASP A 52 13.88 19.28 13.11
C ASP A 52 15.20 20.00 13.42
N THR A 53 15.46 21.09 12.71
CA THR A 53 16.50 22.01 13.13
C THR A 53 16.02 22.52 14.47
N GLU A 54 16.48 21.89 15.56
CA GLU A 54 16.32 22.40 16.91
C GLU A 54 16.86 23.85 16.89
N GLU A 55 15.97 24.83 17.00
CA GLU A 55 16.32 26.19 17.42
C GLU A 55 16.60 26.20 18.94
#